data_AF-A0A2G3LDQ0-F1
#
_entry.id   AF-A0A2G3LDQ0-F1
#
_cell.length_a   1.000
_cell.length_b   1.000
_cell.length_c   1.000
_cell.angle_alpha   90.00
_cell.angle_beta   90.00
_cell.angle_gamma   90.00
#
_symmetry.space_group_name_H-M   'P 1'
#
loop_
_entity.id
_entity.type
_entity.pdbx_description
1 polymer ?
#
loop_
_entity_poly.entity_id
_entity_poly.type
_entity_poly.pdbx_seq_one_letter_code
_entity_poly.pdbx_strand_id
1 'polypeptide(L)'
;MKVSREQAALNRERIVEVAAKLFREKGYDGIGVADLMKNAGLTHGGFYGHFASKEDLMIEACQHALEKSLEGWRAKVASDPQRALPAIIDNYLTTRHRDQPGGGCPAAAMGVDAARMSPGARPAFTKATQQQFSLLEGLLPDGAPEERRQQAISTFAAMVGAMVLARSVDDEALSEEILDAVKAQLLQE
;
A
#
# COMPACT_ATOMS: atom_id res chain seq x y z
N MET A 1 -19.97 23.69 -19.90
CA MET A 1 -20.18 22.51 -20.76
C MET A 1 -20.41 21.31 -19.86
N LYS A 2 -21.48 20.52 -20.06
CA LYS A 2 -21.79 19.38 -19.18
C LYS A 2 -20.82 18.24 -19.50
N VAL A 3 -20.05 17.81 -18.51
CA VAL A 3 -19.12 16.68 -18.64
C VAL A 3 -19.94 15.41 -18.91
N SER A 4 -19.52 14.58 -19.88
CA SER A 4 -20.20 13.31 -20.15
C SER A 4 -20.04 12.37 -18.95
N ARG A 5 -20.93 11.37 -18.79
CA ARG A 5 -20.81 10.39 -17.70
C ARG A 5 -19.49 9.63 -17.78
N GLU A 6 -19.05 9.30 -18.99
CA GLU A 6 -17.78 8.64 -19.25
C GLU A 6 -16.59 9.50 -18.82
N GLN A 7 -16.57 10.79 -19.20
CA GLN A 7 -15.52 11.70 -18.77
C GLN A 7 -15.51 11.93 -17.25
N ALA A 8 -16.69 11.93 -16.62
CA ALA A 8 -16.79 12.03 -15.17
C ALA A 8 -16.21 10.77 -14.47
N ALA A 9 -16.41 9.58 -15.04
CA ALA A 9 -15.81 8.34 -14.53
C ALA A 9 -14.28 8.36 -14.67
N LEU A 10 -13.76 8.73 -15.84
CA LEU A 10 -12.31 8.86 -16.08
C LEU A 10 -11.65 9.90 -15.16
N ASN A 11 -12.32 11.04 -14.93
CA ASN A 11 -11.84 12.04 -13.99
C ASN A 11 -11.79 11.48 -12.57
N ARG A 12 -12.81 10.72 -12.16
CA ARG A 12 -12.88 10.11 -10.83
C ARG A 12 -11.75 9.12 -10.60
N GLU A 13 -11.52 8.22 -11.55
CA GLU A 13 -10.40 7.27 -11.53
C GLU A 13 -9.06 8.00 -11.40
N ARG A 14 -8.83 9.02 -12.23
CA ARG A 14 -7.62 9.84 -12.17
C ARG A 14 -7.42 10.52 -10.81
N ILE A 15 -8.50 11.01 -10.19
CA ILE A 15 -8.43 11.59 -8.83
C ILE A 15 -7.99 10.52 -7.83
N VAL A 16 -8.56 9.30 -7.89
CA VAL A 16 -8.21 8.19 -7.00
C VAL A 16 -6.75 7.78 -7.16
N GLU A 17 -6.26 7.64 -8.39
CA GLU A 17 -4.87 7.27 -8.67
C GLU A 17 -3.88 8.30 -8.11
N VAL A 18 -4.13 9.58 -8.35
CA VAL A 18 -3.29 10.68 -7.86
C VAL A 18 -3.36 10.77 -6.34
N ALA A 19 -4.55 10.65 -5.76
CA ALA A 19 -4.76 10.64 -4.32
C ALA A 19 -4.01 9.50 -3.65
N ALA A 20 -4.11 8.28 -4.21
CA ALA A 20 -3.43 7.10 -3.69
C ALA A 20 -1.92 7.36 -3.59
N LYS A 21 -1.31 7.88 -4.65
CA LYS A 21 0.11 8.24 -4.65
C LYS A 21 0.42 9.30 -3.60
N LEU A 22 -0.28 10.43 -3.62
CA LEU A 22 0.02 11.58 -2.77
C LEU A 22 -0.21 11.31 -1.28
N PHE A 23 -1.23 10.53 -0.91
CA PHE A 23 -1.45 10.16 0.48
C PHE A 23 -0.33 9.29 1.03
N ARG A 24 0.26 8.40 0.23
CA ARG A 24 1.46 7.65 0.66
C ARG A 24 2.72 8.51 0.73
N GLU A 25 2.84 9.52 -0.13
CA GLU A 25 4.02 10.41 -0.14
C GLU A 25 3.99 11.48 0.96
N LYS A 26 2.79 11.96 1.31
CA LYS A 26 2.63 13.16 2.15
C LYS A 26 1.82 12.90 3.42
N GLY A 27 1.29 11.69 3.60
CA GLY A 27 0.31 11.39 4.63
C GLY A 27 -1.06 12.02 4.35
N TYR A 28 -2.05 11.65 5.15
CA TYR A 28 -3.40 12.20 5.02
C TYR A 28 -3.41 13.72 5.23
N ASP A 29 -2.80 14.23 6.31
CA ASP A 29 -2.83 15.66 6.65
C ASP A 29 -1.88 16.53 5.82
N GLY A 30 -0.86 15.94 5.19
CA GLY A 30 0.15 16.69 4.42
C GLY A 30 -0.25 17.09 3.00
N ILE A 31 -1.48 16.81 2.56
CA ILE A 31 -2.00 17.24 1.24
C ILE A 31 -3.43 17.76 1.32
N GLY A 32 -3.67 18.97 0.82
CA GLY A 32 -5.00 19.57 0.73
C GLY A 32 -5.78 19.12 -0.51
N VAL A 33 -7.12 19.24 -0.48
CA VAL A 33 -7.98 18.92 -1.64
C VAL A 33 -7.61 19.76 -2.87
N ALA A 34 -7.30 21.05 -2.68
CA ALA A 34 -6.91 21.94 -3.78
C ALA A 34 -5.65 21.46 -4.50
N ASP A 35 -4.60 21.12 -3.74
CA ASP A 35 -3.36 20.62 -4.31
C ASP A 35 -3.52 19.24 -4.94
N LEU A 36 -4.32 18.36 -4.33
CA LEU A 36 -4.64 17.06 -4.89
C LEU A 36 -5.33 17.20 -6.27
N MET A 37 -6.36 18.03 -6.35
CA MET A 37 -7.08 18.29 -7.60
C MET A 37 -6.18 18.94 -8.66
N LYS A 38 -5.31 19.86 -8.24
CA LYS A 38 -4.29 20.45 -9.13
C LYS A 38 -3.36 19.38 -9.71
N ASN A 39 -2.89 18.43 -8.90
CA ASN A 39 -2.08 17.31 -9.39
C ASN A 39 -2.88 16.36 -10.30
N ALA A 40 -4.19 16.23 -10.08
CA ALA A 40 -5.09 15.52 -10.98
C ALA A 40 -5.39 16.30 -12.28
N GLY A 41 -4.97 17.55 -12.41
CA GLY A 41 -5.27 18.41 -13.57
C GLY A 41 -6.73 18.87 -13.61
N LEU A 42 -7.38 18.94 -12.44
CA LEU A 42 -8.79 19.27 -12.28
C LEU A 42 -8.98 20.45 -11.34
N THR A 43 -10.15 21.09 -11.41
CA THR A 43 -10.47 22.24 -10.55
C THR A 43 -10.83 21.79 -9.13
N HIS A 44 -10.54 22.64 -8.14
CA HIS A 44 -10.94 22.38 -6.75
C HIS A 44 -12.45 22.16 -6.62
N GLY A 45 -13.28 22.98 -7.30
CA GLY A 45 -14.74 22.84 -7.27
C GLY A 45 -15.25 21.52 -7.87
N GLY A 46 -14.51 20.91 -8.80
CA GLY A 46 -14.86 19.60 -9.37
C GLY A 46 -14.83 18.47 -8.35
N PHE A 47 -14.09 18.61 -7.24
CA PHE A 47 -13.94 17.57 -6.22
C PHE A 47 -15.28 17.13 -5.65
N TYR A 48 -16.11 18.09 -5.27
CA TYR A 48 -17.41 17.85 -4.63
C TYR A 48 -18.46 17.27 -5.58
N GLY A 49 -18.16 17.21 -6.89
CA GLY A 49 -18.95 16.44 -7.86
C GLY A 49 -18.59 14.95 -7.87
N HIS A 50 -17.46 14.55 -7.29
CA HIS A 50 -16.94 13.17 -7.29
C HIS A 50 -16.90 12.51 -5.91
N PHE A 51 -16.63 13.30 -4.86
CA PHE A 51 -16.44 12.82 -3.48
C PHE A 51 -17.14 13.75 -2.50
N ALA A 52 -17.77 13.19 -1.45
CA ALA A 52 -18.42 13.98 -0.41
C ALA A 52 -17.41 14.61 0.56
N SER A 53 -16.29 13.91 0.82
CA SER A 53 -15.21 14.40 1.67
C SER A 53 -13.83 13.90 1.22
N LYS A 54 -12.78 14.54 1.73
CA LYS A 54 -11.38 14.08 1.56
C LYS A 54 -11.18 12.70 2.17
N GLU A 55 -11.90 12.39 3.24
CA GLU A 55 -11.86 11.09 3.88
C GLU A 55 -12.43 9.99 2.98
N ASP A 56 -13.55 10.23 2.30
CA ASP A 56 -14.10 9.27 1.33
C ASP A 56 -13.12 8.97 0.21
N LEU A 57 -12.46 10.01 -0.31
CA LEU A 57 -11.40 9.85 -1.30
C LEU A 57 -10.22 9.05 -0.73
N MET A 58 -9.81 9.29 0.51
CA MET A 58 -8.72 8.54 1.14
C MET A 58 -9.05 7.05 1.27
N ILE A 59 -10.27 6.71 1.69
CA ILE A 59 -10.72 5.32 1.80
C ILE A 59 -10.61 4.62 0.45
N GLU A 60 -11.12 5.25 -0.60
CA GLU A 60 -11.08 4.67 -1.94
C GLU A 60 -9.66 4.61 -2.52
N ALA A 61 -8.86 5.65 -2.31
CA ALA A 61 -7.45 5.69 -2.71
C ALA A 61 -6.63 4.59 -2.02
N CYS A 62 -6.91 4.32 -0.74
CA CYS A 62 -6.31 3.20 -0.01
C CYS A 62 -6.73 1.86 -0.59
N GLN A 63 -8.03 1.66 -0.85
CA GLN A 63 -8.54 0.43 -1.47
C GLN A 63 -7.91 0.17 -2.84
N HIS A 64 -7.87 1.18 -3.70
CA HIS A 64 -7.26 1.11 -5.01
C HIS A 64 -5.77 0.71 -4.91
N ALA A 65 -5.04 1.34 -4.00
CA ALA A 65 -3.62 1.03 -3.82
C ALA A 65 -3.34 -0.35 -3.24
N LEU A 66 -4.17 -0.80 -2.30
CA LEU A 66 -4.08 -2.12 -1.68
C LEU A 66 -4.34 -3.21 -2.72
N GLU A 67 -5.36 -3.04 -3.56
CA GLU A 67 -5.66 -3.98 -4.65
C GLU A 67 -4.50 -4.02 -5.66
N LYS A 68 -3.99 -2.87 -6.10
CA LYS A 68 -2.84 -2.80 -7.02
C LYS A 68 -1.57 -3.46 -6.45
N SER A 69 -1.32 -3.29 -5.14
CA SER A 69 -0.22 -3.99 -4.45
C SER A 69 -0.42 -5.50 -4.48
N LEU A 70 -1.65 -5.97 -4.25
CA LEU A 70 -2.00 -7.39 -4.24
C LEU A 70 -1.94 -8.00 -5.64
N GLU A 71 -2.37 -7.29 -6.68
CA GLU A 71 -2.21 -7.66 -8.08
C GLU A 71 -0.73 -7.87 -8.43
N GLY A 72 0.15 -6.97 -7.97
CA GLY A 72 1.58 -7.09 -8.16
C GLY A 72 2.21 -8.33 -7.49
N TRP A 73 1.58 -8.85 -6.43
CA TRP A 73 1.97 -10.12 -5.80
C TRP A 73 1.39 -11.31 -6.56
N ARG A 74 0.09 -11.28 -6.89
CA ARG A 74 -0.58 -12.31 -7.70
C ARG A 74 0.13 -12.53 -9.04
N ALA A 75 0.61 -11.47 -9.68
CA ALA A 75 1.40 -11.58 -10.91
C ALA A 75 2.70 -12.37 -10.72
N LYS A 76 3.39 -12.22 -9.57
CA LYS A 76 4.60 -13.01 -9.23
C LYS A 76 4.25 -14.47 -8.97
N VAL A 77 3.14 -14.71 -8.28
CA VAL A 77 2.61 -16.07 -8.07
C VAL A 77 2.29 -16.72 -9.41
N ALA A 78 1.61 -16.01 -10.31
CA ALA A 78 1.24 -16.53 -11.62
C ALA A 78 2.47 -16.78 -12.51
N SER A 79 3.55 -16.00 -12.37
CA SER A 79 4.76 -16.20 -13.17
C SER A 79 5.60 -17.39 -12.69
N ASP A 80 5.79 -17.54 -11.38
CA ASP A 80 6.57 -18.62 -10.79
C ASP A 80 6.17 -18.82 -9.31
N PRO A 81 5.24 -19.75 -9.01
CA PRO A 81 4.77 -20.00 -7.65
C PRO A 81 5.90 -20.36 -6.67
N GLN A 82 6.92 -21.11 -7.11
CA GLN A 82 8.00 -21.59 -6.25
C GLN A 82 8.97 -20.46 -5.85
N ARG A 83 9.14 -19.46 -6.72
CA ARG A 83 9.98 -18.29 -6.46
C ARG A 83 9.18 -17.07 -6.01
N ALA A 84 7.86 -17.16 -5.90
CA ALA A 84 6.99 -16.01 -5.64
C ALA A 84 7.25 -15.35 -4.29
N LEU A 85 7.37 -16.13 -3.20
CA LEU A 85 7.60 -15.57 -1.87
C LEU A 85 8.97 -14.85 -1.78
N PRO A 86 10.10 -15.48 -2.18
CA PRO A 86 11.38 -14.77 -2.27
C PRO A 86 11.31 -13.51 -3.14
N ALA A 87 10.66 -13.59 -4.31
CA ALA A 87 10.51 -12.44 -5.20
C ALA A 87 9.64 -11.32 -4.59
N ILE A 88 8.64 -11.65 -3.77
CA ILE A 88 7.84 -10.65 -3.04
C ILE A 88 8.71 -9.95 -1.99
N ILE A 89 9.45 -10.71 -1.18
CA ILE A 89 10.35 -10.20 -0.15
C ILE A 89 11.43 -9.29 -0.77
N ASP A 90 12.11 -9.78 -1.81
CA ASP A 90 13.18 -9.06 -2.51
C ASP A 90 12.69 -7.76 -3.14
N ASN A 91 11.49 -7.73 -3.71
CA ASN A 91 10.93 -6.51 -4.29
C ASN A 91 10.42 -5.53 -3.23
N TYR A 92 10.01 -6.03 -2.07
CA TYR A 92 9.47 -5.21 -0.99
C TYR A 92 10.58 -4.53 -0.19
N LEU A 93 11.62 -5.25 0.22
CA LEU A 93 12.69 -4.74 1.09
C LEU A 93 13.83 -4.14 0.25
N THR A 94 13.57 -3.01 -0.40
CA THR A 94 14.55 -2.30 -1.24
C THR A 94 14.60 -0.82 -0.92
N THR A 95 15.75 -0.20 -1.15
CA THR A 95 15.90 1.27 -1.12
C THR A 95 14.95 1.94 -2.10
N ARG A 96 14.73 1.37 -3.29
CA ARG A 96 13.71 1.85 -4.23
C ARG A 96 12.32 1.96 -3.58
N HIS A 97 11.88 0.93 -2.86
CA HIS A 97 10.59 0.99 -2.17
C HIS A 97 10.61 1.96 -0.98
N ARG A 98 11.71 2.03 -0.22
CA ARG A 98 11.92 3.02 0.84
C ARG A 98 11.72 4.45 0.31
N ASP A 99 12.41 4.78 -0.77
CA ASP A 99 12.51 6.13 -1.35
C ASP A 99 11.29 6.52 -2.19
N GLN A 100 10.48 5.54 -2.62
CA GLN A 100 9.29 5.77 -3.46
C GLN A 100 8.00 5.29 -2.76
N PRO A 101 7.59 5.91 -1.63
CA PRO A 101 6.39 5.50 -0.91
C PRO A 101 5.12 5.64 -1.76
N GLY A 102 5.08 6.58 -2.71
CA GLY A 102 3.97 6.75 -3.65
C GLY A 102 3.65 5.53 -4.50
N GLY A 103 4.63 4.67 -4.79
CA GLY A 103 4.43 3.38 -5.47
C GLY A 103 4.43 2.17 -4.52
N GLY A 104 4.58 2.41 -3.22
CA GLY A 104 4.83 1.39 -2.21
C GLY A 104 3.60 0.84 -1.52
N CYS A 105 3.85 0.01 -0.51
CA CYS A 105 2.82 -0.64 0.30
C CYS A 105 2.03 0.38 1.13
N PRO A 106 0.69 0.43 0.98
CA PRO A 106 -0.16 1.30 1.79
C PRO A 106 -0.04 1.06 3.29
N ALA A 107 0.18 -0.18 3.74
CA ALA A 107 0.33 -0.47 5.17
C ALA A 107 1.56 0.21 5.78
N ALA A 108 2.68 0.25 5.07
CA ALA A 108 3.92 0.89 5.52
C ALA A 108 3.90 2.42 5.45
N ALA A 109 3.00 3.01 4.65
CA ALA A 109 2.92 4.46 4.48
C ALA A 109 1.75 5.10 5.24
N MET A 110 0.62 4.39 5.38
CA MET A 110 -0.65 4.94 5.86
C MET A 110 -1.29 4.11 6.97
N GLY A 111 -0.66 3.02 7.44
CA GLY A 111 -1.24 2.17 8.49
C GLY A 111 -1.55 2.93 9.79
N VAL A 112 -0.70 3.91 10.13
CA VAL A 112 -0.90 4.78 11.31
C VAL A 112 -2.01 5.81 11.07
N ASP A 113 -2.10 6.36 9.86
CA ASP A 113 -3.19 7.27 9.48
C ASP A 113 -4.55 6.57 9.58
N ALA A 114 -4.65 5.35 9.04
CA ALA A 114 -5.86 4.54 9.08
C ALA A 114 -6.38 4.28 10.51
N ALA A 115 -5.48 4.23 11.49
CA ALA A 115 -5.85 4.06 12.90
C ALA A 115 -6.40 5.36 13.54
N ARG A 116 -6.06 6.53 12.98
CA ARG A 116 -6.49 7.86 13.46
C ARG A 116 -7.71 8.42 12.72
N MET A 117 -7.99 7.89 11.53
CA MET A 117 -9.16 8.25 10.73
C MET A 117 -10.49 7.80 11.37
N SER A 118 -11.62 8.25 10.82
CA SER A 118 -12.94 7.79 11.27
C SER A 118 -13.10 6.27 11.09
N PRO A 119 -14.07 5.66 11.77
CA PRO A 119 -14.30 4.21 11.70
C PRO A 119 -14.50 3.65 10.27
N GLY A 120 -14.83 4.49 9.28
CA GLY A 120 -15.08 4.07 7.89
C GLY A 120 -13.85 3.53 7.15
N ALA A 121 -12.63 3.94 7.52
CA ALA A 121 -11.40 3.52 6.82
C ALA A 121 -10.88 2.14 7.26
N ARG A 122 -11.10 1.76 8.52
CA ARG A 122 -10.55 0.53 9.12
C ARG A 122 -11.01 -0.75 8.41
N PRO A 123 -12.30 -0.91 8.01
CA PRO A 123 -12.75 -2.10 7.29
C PRO A 123 -11.99 -2.36 5.98
N ALA A 124 -11.64 -1.31 5.25
CA ALA A 124 -10.88 -1.41 4.00
C ALA A 124 -9.48 -1.98 4.26
N PHE A 125 -8.79 -1.46 5.28
CA PHE A 125 -7.49 -1.98 5.70
C PHE A 125 -7.59 -3.42 6.20
N THR A 126 -8.58 -3.73 7.04
CA THR A 126 -8.79 -5.11 7.54
C THR A 126 -8.92 -6.10 6.39
N LYS A 127 -9.76 -5.81 5.41
CA LYS A 127 -9.96 -6.69 4.25
C LYS A 127 -8.67 -6.91 3.47
N ALA A 128 -7.95 -5.83 3.15
CA ALA A 128 -6.72 -5.93 2.37
C ALA A 128 -5.61 -6.70 3.10
N THR A 129 -5.44 -6.43 4.40
CA THR A 129 -4.48 -7.16 5.24
C THR A 129 -4.82 -8.65 5.30
N GLN A 130 -6.10 -9.01 5.43
CA GLN A 130 -6.54 -10.41 5.36
C GLN A 130 -6.19 -11.06 4.02
N GLN A 131 -6.40 -10.36 2.90
CA GLN A 131 -6.05 -10.87 1.57
C GLN A 131 -4.54 -11.07 1.40
N GLN A 132 -3.71 -10.18 1.95
CA GLN A 132 -2.26 -10.32 1.95
C GLN A 132 -1.82 -11.54 2.76
N PHE A 133 -2.40 -11.73 3.95
CA PHE A 133 -2.14 -12.93 4.77
C PHE A 133 -2.53 -14.20 4.04
N SER A 134 -3.72 -14.27 3.47
CA SER A 134 -4.16 -15.46 2.73
C SER A 134 -3.29 -15.76 1.51
N LEU A 135 -2.78 -14.74 0.82
CA LEU A 135 -1.85 -14.94 -0.29
C LEU A 135 -0.52 -15.51 0.21
N LEU A 136 0.08 -14.91 1.25
CA LEU A 136 1.33 -15.39 1.83
C LEU A 136 1.19 -16.81 2.40
N GLU A 137 0.09 -17.09 3.09
CA GLU A 137 -0.22 -18.43 3.63
C GLU A 137 -0.22 -19.50 2.54
N GLY A 138 -0.71 -19.18 1.34
CA GLY A 138 -0.70 -20.08 0.18
C GLY A 138 0.65 -20.24 -0.51
N LEU A 139 1.67 -19.45 -0.14
CA LEU A 139 3.04 -19.54 -0.65
C LEU A 139 4.01 -20.22 0.32
N LEU A 140 3.58 -20.42 1.57
CA LEU A 140 4.39 -21.09 2.58
C LEU A 140 4.38 -22.61 2.37
N PRO A 141 5.44 -23.32 2.80
CA PRO A 141 5.50 -24.77 2.75
C PRO A 141 4.32 -25.44 3.44
N ASP A 142 4.04 -26.69 3.07
CA ASP A 142 3.04 -27.51 3.74
C ASP A 142 3.34 -27.65 5.25
N GLY A 143 2.29 -27.59 6.07
CA GLY A 143 2.38 -27.53 7.53
C GLY A 143 1.00 -27.45 8.17
N ALA A 144 0.91 -27.22 9.49
CA ALA A 144 -0.40 -26.98 10.10
C ALA A 144 -0.98 -25.63 9.61
N PRO A 145 -2.29 -25.51 9.34
CA PRO A 145 -2.90 -24.25 8.92
C PRO A 145 -2.64 -23.07 9.88
N GLU A 146 -2.65 -23.33 11.19
CA GLU A 146 -2.37 -22.31 12.20
C GLU A 146 -0.93 -21.81 12.15
N GLU A 147 0.03 -22.71 11.94
CA GLU A 147 1.46 -22.39 11.81
C GLU A 147 1.72 -21.53 10.56
N ARG A 148 1.19 -21.95 9.40
CA ARG A 148 1.30 -21.16 8.16
C ARG A 148 0.68 -19.77 8.33
N ARG A 149 -0.48 -19.69 8.98
CA ARG A 149 -1.13 -18.40 9.23
C ARG A 149 -0.29 -17.51 10.14
N GLN A 150 0.28 -18.07 11.21
CA GLN A 150 1.16 -17.34 12.11
C GLN A 150 2.39 -16.83 11.37
N GLN A 151 3.03 -17.67 10.55
CA GLN A 151 4.20 -17.31 9.76
C GLN A 151 3.87 -16.25 8.70
N ALA A 152 2.73 -16.36 8.00
CA ALA A 152 2.28 -15.34 7.05
C ALA A 152 2.09 -13.96 7.72
N ILE A 153 1.53 -13.94 8.94
CA ILE A 153 1.35 -12.72 9.72
C ILE A 153 2.72 -12.16 10.13
N SER A 154 3.63 -12.97 10.66
CA SER A 154 4.95 -12.51 11.08
C SER A 154 5.80 -12.02 9.91
N THR A 155 5.79 -12.72 8.76
CA THR A 155 6.49 -12.31 7.55
C THR A 155 5.99 -10.94 7.06
N PHE A 156 4.67 -10.75 6.97
CA PHE A 156 4.12 -9.47 6.56
C PHE A 156 4.43 -8.34 7.56
N ALA A 157 4.30 -8.61 8.86
CA ALA A 157 4.60 -7.65 9.91
C ALA A 157 6.08 -7.25 9.90
N ALA A 158 6.99 -8.20 9.70
CA ALA A 158 8.43 -7.95 9.58
C ALA A 158 8.74 -7.09 8.35
N MET A 159 8.16 -7.41 7.19
CA MET A 159 8.32 -6.62 5.97
C MET A 159 7.86 -5.16 6.16
N VAL A 160 6.63 -4.97 6.68
CA VAL A 160 6.06 -3.64 6.93
C VAL A 160 6.90 -2.88 7.97
N GLY A 161 7.26 -3.54 9.08
CA GLY A 161 8.02 -2.95 10.17
C GLY A 161 9.41 -2.50 9.74
N ALA A 162 10.14 -3.34 9.00
CA ALA A 162 11.45 -3.00 8.44
C ALA A 162 11.35 -1.76 7.54
N MET A 163 10.34 -1.71 6.66
CA MET A 163 10.14 -0.57 5.77
C MET A 163 9.81 0.73 6.53
N VAL A 164 9.00 0.64 7.58
CA VAL A 164 8.68 1.79 8.44
C VAL A 164 9.92 2.28 9.17
N LEU A 165 10.70 1.39 9.79
CA LEU A 165 11.92 1.74 10.50
C LEU A 165 12.98 2.33 9.56
N ALA A 166 13.20 1.72 8.39
CA ALA A 166 14.16 2.20 7.40
C ALA A 166 13.85 3.61 6.88
N ARG A 167 12.55 4.00 6.84
CA ARG A 167 12.12 5.36 6.49
C ARG A 167 12.18 6.35 7.66
N SER A 168 12.29 5.86 8.89
CA SER A 168 12.21 6.68 10.11
C SER A 168 13.58 7.17 10.59
N VAL A 169 14.66 6.58 10.08
CA VAL A 169 16.04 6.95 10.41
C VAL A 169 16.63 7.84 9.31
N ASP A 170 17.58 8.70 9.69
CA ASP A 170 18.29 9.62 8.79
C ASP A 170 19.70 9.14 8.43
N ASP A 171 20.20 8.08 9.07
CA ASP A 171 21.42 7.36 8.70
C ASP A 171 21.13 6.35 7.58
N GLU A 172 21.70 6.60 6.40
CA GLU A 172 21.52 5.76 5.21
C GLU A 172 22.06 4.34 5.40
N ALA A 173 23.20 4.18 6.10
CA ALA A 173 23.78 2.86 6.33
C ALA A 173 22.91 2.04 7.29
N LEU A 174 22.42 2.64 8.37
CA LEU A 174 21.46 1.99 9.27
C LEU A 174 20.14 1.65 8.57
N SER A 175 19.65 2.57 7.72
CA SER A 175 18.44 2.35 6.93
C SER A 175 18.55 1.11 6.02
N GLU A 176 19.68 0.96 5.33
CA GLU A 176 19.96 -0.21 4.48
C GLU A 176 20.16 -1.48 5.30
N GLU A 177 20.90 -1.39 6.42
CA GLU A 177 21.11 -2.51 7.35
C GLU A 177 19.79 -3.10 7.84
N ILE A 178 18.81 -2.27 8.21
CA ILE A 178 17.48 -2.72 8.64
C ILE A 178 16.79 -3.54 7.54
N LEU A 179 16.82 -3.07 6.30
CA LEU A 179 16.18 -3.75 5.17
C LEU A 179 16.85 -5.08 4.87
N ASP A 180 18.17 -5.11 4.85
CA ASP A 180 18.94 -6.30 4.51
C ASP A 180 18.93 -7.35 5.62
N ALA A 181 18.96 -6.94 6.89
CA ALA A 181 18.85 -7.85 8.02
C ALA A 181 17.51 -8.61 8.02
N VAL A 182 16.39 -7.89 7.83
CA VAL A 182 15.06 -8.52 7.78
C VAL A 182 14.89 -9.35 6.51
N LYS A 183 15.41 -8.90 5.37
CA LYS A 183 15.40 -9.69 4.13
C LYS A 183 16.17 -11.00 4.29
N ALA A 184 17.38 -10.96 4.86
CA ALA A 184 18.20 -12.14 5.07
C ALA A 184 17.50 -13.16 5.98
N GLN A 185 16.87 -12.69 7.07
CA GLN A 185 16.09 -13.56 7.96
C GLN A 185 14.94 -14.24 7.21
N LEU A 186 14.12 -13.48 6.48
CA LEU A 186 12.93 -14.01 5.81
C LEU A 186 13.24 -14.92 4.62
N LEU A 187 14.45 -14.86 4.05
CA LEU A 187 14.89 -15.72 2.95
C LEU A 187 15.65 -16.98 3.41
N GLN A 188 15.97 -17.07 4.70
CA GLN A 188 16.60 -18.26 5.31
C GLN A 188 15.58 -19.24 5.89
N GLU A 189 14.35 -18.78 6.13
CA GLU A 189 13.18 -19.57 6.54
C GLU A 189 12.51 -20.29 5.37
#